data_AF-A0A6A3LQE0-F1
#
_entry.id   AF-A0A6A3LQE0-F1
#
_cell.length_a   1.000
_cell.length_b   1.000
_cell.length_c   1.000
_cell.angle_alpha   90.00
_cell.angle_beta   90.00
_cell.angle_gamma   90.00
#
_symmetry.space_group_name_H-M   'P 1'
#
loop_
_entity.id
_entity.type
_entity.pdbx_description
1 polymer ?
#
loop_
_entity_poly.entity_id
_entity_poly.type
_entity_poly.pdbx_seq_one_letter_code
_entity_poly.pdbx_strand_id
1 'polypeptide(L)'
;MEDSGSRLPARQDFPHLSDAQWTTLEKMVSLLGEAGFAGFLNVPAEQQRARVERFDKYESSLIAHVRAAAQDAARATMRAEAQSAAQASATNTASFGARPIMAKPVKMSVPTFDGKDSDSHLFWVCEIEIGLSAGQIYGARAQVAFALSNLRESAHAWAMARETATPGTFISWSFTEQELRSTFLLANVAYRHRSSFLRCKQGMRSIQDYVMELHILDSAMAGAPLSEDVKVTVFVDGVRMGPVPTELFRRQPKTSNEAVHIAMLEDHCVRSVQGYTPHVEANEGPTPMKISLAESARTQRTQRASGRCFGCNQTGHFRPNCPTNPWKAPLDKKYAARPALNSLEATESENGDSQ
;
A
#
# COMPACT_ATOMS: atom_id res chain seq x y z
N MET A 1 -43.26 23.06 10.27
CA MET A 1 -41.94 22.42 10.41
C MET A 1 -41.78 22.20 11.91
N GLU A 2 -42.23 21.03 12.37
CA GLU A 2 -42.25 20.69 13.79
C GLU A 2 -40.83 20.30 14.21
N ASP A 3 -40.32 21.04 15.19
CA ASP A 3 -39.08 20.78 15.90
C ASP A 3 -39.23 19.45 16.67
N SER A 4 -38.81 18.34 16.05
CA SER A 4 -38.73 17.04 16.71
C SER A 4 -37.50 17.03 17.60
N GLY A 5 -37.63 17.68 18.76
CA GLY A 5 -36.59 17.75 19.78
C GLY A 5 -36.08 16.35 20.12
N SER A 6 -34.81 16.11 19.80
CA SER A 6 -34.04 14.95 20.23
C SER A 6 -33.92 14.97 21.75
N ARG A 7 -34.80 14.23 22.41
CA ARG A 7 -34.78 14.00 23.86
C ARG A 7 -34.25 12.60 24.13
N LEU A 8 -33.20 12.50 24.96
CA LEU A 8 -32.74 11.23 25.51
C LEU A 8 -33.90 10.54 26.26
N PRO A 9 -34.04 9.21 26.16
CA PRO A 9 -35.14 8.50 26.80
C PRO A 9 -35.09 8.68 28.32
N ALA A 10 -36.19 9.13 28.93
CA ALA A 10 -36.32 9.20 30.38
C ALA A 10 -37.04 7.97 30.92
N ARG A 11 -36.72 7.54 32.14
CA ARG A 11 -37.36 6.36 32.79
C ARG A 11 -38.89 6.44 32.78
N GLN A 12 -39.40 7.67 32.85
CA GLN A 12 -40.83 8.00 32.86
C GLN A 12 -41.54 7.64 31.54
N ASP A 13 -40.81 7.61 30.43
CA ASP A 13 -41.35 7.29 29.09
C ASP A 13 -41.55 5.78 28.90
N PHE A 14 -40.97 4.95 29.78
CA PHE A 14 -40.97 3.49 29.67
C PHE A 14 -41.40 2.78 30.96
N PRO A 15 -42.61 3.05 31.49
CA PRO A 15 -43.08 2.46 32.74
C PRO A 15 -43.28 0.93 32.65
N HIS A 16 -43.39 0.39 31.44
CA HIS A 16 -43.57 -1.03 31.16
C HIS A 16 -42.27 -1.83 31.10
N LEU A 17 -41.10 -1.17 31.15
CA LEU A 17 -39.79 -1.84 31.25
C LEU A 17 -39.43 -2.09 32.71
N SER A 18 -38.91 -3.28 33.00
CA SER A 18 -38.26 -3.58 34.28
C SER A 18 -36.95 -2.80 34.41
N ASP A 19 -36.40 -2.70 35.63
CA ASP A 19 -35.15 -1.97 35.84
C ASP A 19 -33.97 -2.60 35.07
N ALA A 20 -33.94 -3.92 34.94
CA ALA A 20 -32.95 -4.60 34.11
C ALA A 20 -33.09 -4.24 32.62
N GLN A 21 -34.33 -4.23 32.11
CA GLN A 21 -34.61 -3.81 30.72
C GLN A 21 -34.28 -2.33 30.49
N TRP A 22 -34.51 -1.48 31.50
CA TRP A 22 -34.13 -0.07 31.47
C TRP A 22 -32.61 0.10 31.37
N THR A 23 -31.83 -0.61 32.19
CA THR A 23 -30.36 -0.57 32.10
C THR A 23 -29.85 -1.06 30.74
N THR A 24 -30.47 -2.09 30.16
CA THR A 24 -30.09 -2.55 28.81
C THR A 24 -30.47 -1.53 27.73
N LEU A 25 -31.59 -0.82 27.89
CA LEU A 25 -31.99 0.28 27.01
C LEU A 25 -30.97 1.44 27.06
N GLU A 26 -30.53 1.84 28.25
CA GLU A 26 -29.50 2.89 28.42
C GLU A 26 -28.19 2.51 27.72
N LYS A 27 -27.76 1.25 27.86
CA LYS A 27 -26.59 0.72 27.14
C LYS A 27 -26.80 0.75 25.62
N MET A 28 -27.97 0.32 25.15
CA MET A 28 -28.30 0.31 23.73
C MET A 28 -28.26 1.74 23.14
N VAL A 29 -28.77 2.73 23.87
CA VAL A 29 -28.73 4.15 23.46
C VAL A 29 -27.29 4.68 23.46
N SER A 30 -26.50 4.34 24.47
CA SER A 30 -25.08 4.73 24.54
C SER A 30 -24.24 4.13 23.41
N LEU A 31 -24.55 2.91 22.97
CA LEU A 31 -23.79 2.19 21.93
C LEU A 31 -24.23 2.50 20.50
N LEU A 32 -25.54 2.69 20.27
CA LEU A 32 -26.10 2.91 18.93
C LEU A 32 -26.27 4.39 18.58
N GLY A 33 -26.16 5.29 19.56
CA GLY A 33 -26.38 6.73 19.40
C GLY A 33 -27.83 7.08 19.03
N GLU A 34 -28.10 8.38 18.90
CA GLU A 34 -29.45 8.91 18.68
C GLU A 34 -30.08 8.42 17.36
N ALA A 35 -29.28 8.29 16.30
CA ALA A 35 -29.75 7.82 15.00
C ALA A 35 -30.21 6.35 15.01
N GLY A 36 -29.55 5.49 15.81
CA GLY A 36 -29.94 4.09 15.97
C GLY A 36 -31.19 3.90 16.84
N PHE A 37 -31.52 4.92 17.63
CA PHE A 37 -32.69 4.98 18.51
C PHE A 37 -33.89 5.69 17.88
N ALA A 38 -33.72 6.32 16.72
CA ALA A 38 -34.78 7.02 16.01
C ALA A 38 -36.00 6.11 15.77
N GLY A 39 -37.19 6.60 16.15
CA GLY A 39 -38.45 5.85 16.02
C GLY A 39 -38.69 4.76 17.08
N PHE A 40 -37.79 4.57 18.05
CA PHE A 40 -38.00 3.62 19.15
C PHE A 40 -39.19 4.00 20.05
N LEU A 41 -39.46 5.30 20.22
CA LEU A 41 -40.63 5.80 20.96
C LEU A 41 -41.96 5.59 20.21
N ASN A 42 -41.91 5.41 18.88
CA ASN A 42 -43.10 5.31 18.03
C ASN A 42 -43.60 3.86 17.86
N VAL A 43 -42.93 2.89 18.46
CA VAL A 43 -43.33 1.47 18.41
C VAL A 43 -44.07 1.04 19.68
N PRO A 44 -45.01 0.07 19.59
CA PRO A 44 -45.74 -0.41 20.77
C PRO A 44 -44.83 -0.97 21.88
N ALA A 45 -45.27 -0.86 23.13
CA ALA A 45 -44.53 -1.29 24.33
C ALA A 45 -44.03 -2.75 24.28
N GLU A 46 -44.78 -3.65 23.63
CA GLU A 46 -44.34 -5.05 23.42
C GLU A 46 -43.15 -5.15 22.47
N GLN A 47 -43.13 -4.35 21.41
CA GLN A 47 -42.02 -4.32 20.46
C GLN A 47 -40.79 -3.63 21.06
N GLN A 48 -40.98 -2.63 21.92
CA GLN A 48 -39.90 -2.00 22.68
C GLN A 48 -39.21 -3.03 23.59
N ARG A 49 -39.97 -3.78 24.39
CA ARG A 49 -39.45 -4.89 25.22
C ARG A 49 -38.70 -5.93 24.39
N ALA A 50 -39.32 -6.43 23.33
CA ALA A 50 -38.72 -7.46 22.48
C ALA A 50 -37.43 -6.98 21.80
N ARG A 51 -37.30 -5.68 21.50
CA ARG A 51 -36.08 -5.10 20.92
C ARG A 51 -34.96 -5.00 21.95
N VAL A 52 -35.27 -4.58 23.18
CA VAL A 52 -34.32 -4.57 24.30
C VAL A 52 -33.83 -5.98 24.63
N GLU A 53 -34.74 -6.96 24.71
CA GLU A 53 -34.38 -8.36 24.99
C GLU A 53 -33.54 -8.99 23.88
N ARG A 54 -33.83 -8.67 22.61
CA ARG A 54 -32.99 -9.09 21.48
C ARG A 54 -31.59 -8.50 21.57
N PHE A 55 -31.48 -7.23 21.96
CA PHE A 55 -30.20 -6.57 22.17
C PHE A 55 -29.42 -7.23 23.32
N ASP A 56 -30.07 -7.45 24.47
CA ASP A 56 -29.48 -8.12 25.64
C ASP A 56 -28.93 -9.51 25.31
N LYS A 57 -29.72 -10.29 24.56
CA LYS A 57 -29.33 -11.62 24.10
C LYS A 57 -28.16 -11.57 23.11
N TYR A 58 -28.18 -10.62 22.18
CA TYR A 58 -27.09 -10.41 21.24
C TYR A 58 -25.79 -10.02 21.95
N GLU A 59 -25.85 -9.05 22.87
CA GLU A 59 -24.71 -8.59 23.67
C GLU A 59 -24.14 -9.75 24.50
N SER A 60 -24.99 -10.48 25.22
CA SER A 60 -24.59 -11.65 26.02
C SER A 60 -23.93 -12.74 25.17
N SER A 61 -24.47 -13.02 23.98
CA SER A 61 -23.90 -13.99 23.04
C SER A 61 -22.54 -13.52 22.50
N LEU A 62 -22.41 -12.23 22.18
CA LEU A 62 -21.17 -11.64 21.69
C LEU A 62 -20.07 -11.69 22.76
N ILE A 63 -20.39 -11.33 24.00
CA ILE A 63 -19.48 -11.43 25.14
C ILE A 63 -19.02 -12.87 25.33
N ALA A 64 -19.93 -13.84 25.26
CA ALA A 64 -19.58 -15.26 25.37
C ALA A 64 -18.63 -15.70 24.24
N HIS A 65 -18.88 -15.31 22.99
CA HIS A 65 -18.00 -15.61 21.86
C HIS A 65 -16.62 -14.99 22.00
N VAL A 66 -16.54 -13.71 22.38
CA VAL A 66 -15.24 -13.02 22.57
C VAL A 66 -14.47 -13.67 23.71
N ARG A 67 -15.13 -14.04 24.82
CA ARG A 67 -14.49 -14.75 25.93
C ARG A 67 -13.98 -16.14 25.51
N ALA A 68 -14.77 -16.90 24.75
CA ALA A 68 -14.37 -18.20 24.24
C ALA A 68 -13.15 -18.09 23.30
N ALA A 69 -13.17 -17.13 22.37
CA ALA A 69 -12.06 -16.88 21.46
C ALA A 69 -10.78 -16.47 22.21
N ALA A 70 -10.89 -15.60 23.23
CA ALA A 70 -9.76 -15.21 24.08
C ALA A 70 -9.19 -16.40 24.87
N GLN A 71 -10.05 -17.28 25.40
CA GLN A 71 -9.61 -18.49 26.09
C GLN A 71 -8.91 -19.48 25.14
N ASP A 72 -9.41 -19.64 23.92
CA ASP A 72 -8.77 -20.51 22.93
C ASP A 72 -7.43 -19.97 22.45
N ALA A 73 -7.31 -18.65 22.27
CA ALA A 73 -6.04 -17.99 22.01
C ALA A 73 -5.04 -18.22 23.17
N ALA A 74 -5.47 -18.03 24.42
CA ALA A 74 -4.62 -18.28 25.58
C ALA A 74 -4.16 -19.75 25.67
N ARG A 75 -5.05 -20.70 25.35
CA ARG A 75 -4.68 -22.14 25.28
C ARG A 75 -3.73 -22.42 24.12
N ALA A 76 -3.88 -21.76 22.97
CA ALA A 76 -2.97 -21.90 21.85
C ALA A 76 -1.57 -21.40 22.20
N THR A 77 -1.47 -20.25 22.88
CA THR A 77 -0.20 -19.71 23.40
C THR A 77 0.44 -20.68 24.39
N MET A 78 -0.30 -21.16 25.38
CA MET A 78 0.24 -22.14 26.35
C MET A 78 0.70 -23.45 25.66
N ARG A 79 0.02 -23.90 24.61
CA ARG A 79 0.47 -25.08 23.83
C ARG A 79 1.73 -24.79 23.03
N ALA A 80 1.85 -23.61 22.42
CA ALA A 80 3.04 -23.21 21.69
C ALA A 80 4.25 -23.09 22.62
N GLU A 81 4.07 -22.54 23.82
CA GLU A 81 5.10 -22.47 24.86
C GLU A 81 5.50 -23.87 25.37
N ALA A 82 4.53 -24.74 25.66
CA ALA A 82 4.80 -26.11 26.09
C ALA A 82 5.51 -26.94 25.00
N GLN A 83 5.16 -26.75 23.72
CA GLN A 83 5.84 -27.39 22.60
C GLN A 83 7.27 -26.87 22.42
N SER A 84 7.48 -25.57 22.60
CA SER A 84 8.81 -24.95 22.55
C SER A 84 9.69 -25.43 23.70
N ALA A 85 9.15 -25.55 24.92
CA ALA A 85 9.84 -26.12 26.07
C ALA A 85 10.17 -27.60 25.88
N ALA A 86 9.23 -28.40 25.36
CA ALA A 86 9.47 -29.82 25.06
C ALA A 86 10.53 -30.02 23.96
N GLN A 87 10.54 -29.18 22.91
CA GLN A 87 11.59 -29.18 21.89
C GLN A 87 12.95 -28.78 22.48
N ALA A 88 13.01 -27.78 23.35
CA ALA A 88 14.25 -27.40 24.04
C ALA A 88 14.78 -28.55 24.92
N SER A 89 13.90 -29.26 25.65
CA SER A 89 14.27 -30.44 26.46
C SER A 89 14.68 -31.65 25.62
N ALA A 90 14.01 -31.93 24.50
CA ALA A 90 14.37 -33.00 23.58
C ALA A 90 15.74 -32.73 22.91
N THR A 91 16.02 -31.48 22.55
CA THR A 91 17.32 -31.06 22.00
C THR A 91 18.44 -31.19 23.03
N ASN A 92 18.17 -30.89 24.30
CA ASN A 92 19.13 -31.08 25.40
C ASN A 92 19.39 -32.56 25.73
N THR A 93 18.42 -33.46 25.51
CA THR A 93 18.59 -34.91 25.78
C THR A 93 19.31 -35.63 24.63
N ALA A 94 19.17 -35.16 23.39
CA ALA A 94 19.94 -35.64 22.24
C ALA A 94 21.37 -35.03 22.15
N SER A 95 21.65 -33.99 22.94
CA SER A 95 22.94 -33.30 22.98
C SER A 95 23.57 -33.35 24.37
N PHE A 96 23.94 -34.55 24.82
CA PHE A 96 25.03 -34.68 25.78
C PHE A 96 26.35 -34.45 25.03
N GLY A 97 26.63 -33.19 24.65
CA GLY A 97 27.90 -32.82 24.03
C GLY A 97 28.00 -31.42 23.44
N ALA A 98 26.91 -30.78 23.00
CA ALA A 98 27.00 -29.42 22.46
C ALA A 98 26.59 -28.38 23.51
N ARG A 99 27.62 -27.79 24.14
CA ARG A 99 27.52 -26.51 24.85
C ARG A 99 26.85 -25.50 23.89
N PRO A 100 25.82 -24.73 24.30
CA PRO A 100 25.25 -23.72 23.43
C PRO A 100 26.38 -22.77 22.99
N ILE A 101 26.64 -22.73 21.69
CA ILE A 101 27.54 -21.74 21.11
C ILE A 101 26.80 -20.41 21.29
N MET A 102 27.07 -19.71 22.39
CA MET A 102 26.69 -18.32 22.56
C MET A 102 27.37 -17.56 21.42
N ALA A 103 26.68 -17.39 20.31
CA ALA A 103 27.14 -16.56 19.21
C ALA A 103 27.44 -15.19 19.79
N LYS A 104 28.65 -14.69 19.55
CA LYS A 104 29.06 -13.37 20.06
C LYS A 104 28.06 -12.32 19.54
N PRO A 105 27.66 -11.36 20.39
CA PRO A 105 26.76 -10.29 19.97
C PRO A 105 27.37 -9.56 18.76
N VAL A 106 26.55 -9.34 17.75
CA VAL A 106 26.97 -8.65 16.52
C VAL A 106 26.82 -7.16 16.74
N LYS A 107 27.93 -6.42 16.59
CA LYS A 107 27.89 -4.96 16.65
C LYS A 107 27.26 -4.43 15.36
N MET A 108 25.97 -4.13 15.41
CA MET A 108 25.23 -3.53 14.30
C MET A 108 25.18 -2.02 14.44
N SER A 109 25.29 -1.32 13.31
CA SER A 109 25.04 0.12 13.23
C SER A 109 23.58 0.31 12.85
N VAL A 110 22.77 0.80 13.78
CA VAL A 110 21.37 1.11 13.51
C VAL A 110 21.28 2.55 12.96
N PRO A 111 20.43 2.83 11.94
CA PRO A 111 20.19 4.19 11.49
C PRO A 111 19.65 5.08 12.61
N THR A 112 19.94 6.38 12.57
CA THR A 112 19.42 7.32 13.56
C THR A 112 18.05 7.89 13.15
N PHE A 113 17.19 8.18 14.13
CA PHE A 113 15.87 8.79 13.89
C PHE A 113 15.84 10.25 14.35
N ASP A 114 15.51 11.18 13.45
CA ASP A 114 15.49 12.62 13.71
C ASP A 114 14.11 13.18 14.11
N GLY A 115 13.04 12.40 13.91
CA GLY A 115 11.66 12.76 14.24
C GLY A 115 10.92 13.57 13.17
N LYS A 116 11.44 13.73 11.95
CA LYS A 116 10.79 14.56 10.92
C LYS A 116 9.87 13.81 9.97
N ASP A 117 10.24 12.59 9.59
CA ASP A 117 9.48 11.77 8.64
C ASP A 117 8.71 10.67 9.38
N SER A 118 7.37 10.75 9.35
CA SER A 118 6.49 9.76 9.98
C SER A 118 6.64 8.37 9.38
N ASP A 119 6.94 8.30 8.08
CA ASP A 119 7.03 7.02 7.37
C ASP A 119 8.33 6.31 7.76
N SER A 120 9.39 7.07 8.08
CA SER A 120 10.66 6.56 8.59
C SER A 120 10.55 5.94 10.00
N HIS A 121 9.55 6.31 10.80
CA HIS A 121 9.39 5.81 12.16
C HIS A 121 9.16 4.29 12.22
N LEU A 122 8.30 3.75 11.35
CA LEU A 122 7.97 2.32 11.34
C LEU A 122 9.19 1.46 10.97
N PHE A 123 9.93 1.87 9.95
CA PHE A 123 11.16 1.19 9.54
C PHE A 123 12.23 1.28 10.61
N TRP A 124 12.38 2.45 11.25
CA TRP A 124 13.36 2.64 12.31
C TRP A 124 13.09 1.78 13.56
N VAL A 125 11.82 1.61 13.95
CA VAL A 125 11.44 0.71 15.06
C VAL A 125 11.87 -0.73 14.77
N CYS A 126 11.62 -1.23 13.56
CA CYS A 126 12.07 -2.58 13.16
C CYS A 126 13.61 -2.70 13.18
N GLU A 127 14.34 -1.69 12.68
CA GLU A 127 15.81 -1.67 12.72
C GLU A 127 16.36 -1.70 14.16
N ILE A 128 15.70 -1.02 15.10
CA ILE A 128 16.05 -1.10 16.52
C ILE A 128 15.81 -2.50 17.07
N GLU A 129 14.67 -3.13 16.80
CA GLU A 129 14.38 -4.49 17.27
C GLU A 129 15.38 -5.53 16.73
N ILE A 130 15.78 -5.38 15.47
CA ILE A 130 16.84 -6.19 14.84
C ILE A 130 18.18 -5.92 15.54
N GLY A 131 18.50 -4.65 15.83
CA GLY A 131 19.66 -4.22 16.61
C GLY A 131 19.72 -4.83 18.01
N LEU A 132 18.60 -4.79 18.75
CA LEU A 132 18.48 -5.35 20.09
C LEU A 132 18.69 -6.86 20.07
N SER A 133 18.09 -7.55 19.09
CA SER A 133 18.20 -9.00 18.95
C SER A 133 19.62 -9.45 18.58
N ALA A 134 20.24 -8.82 17.59
CA ALA A 134 21.60 -9.15 17.16
C ALA A 134 22.66 -8.78 18.21
N GLY A 135 22.42 -7.70 18.96
CA GLY A 135 23.24 -7.28 20.10
C GLY A 135 22.98 -8.09 21.38
N GLN A 136 21.99 -9.00 21.38
CA GLN A 136 21.57 -9.77 22.55
C GLN A 136 21.25 -8.88 23.77
N ILE A 137 20.63 -7.72 23.53
CA ILE A 137 20.28 -6.74 24.54
C ILE A 137 18.87 -7.06 25.06
N TYR A 138 18.80 -7.87 26.12
CA TYR A 138 17.52 -8.30 26.71
C TYR A 138 17.07 -7.47 27.92
N GLY A 139 17.98 -6.75 28.57
CA GLY A 139 17.64 -5.96 29.76
C GLY A 139 16.82 -4.73 29.40
N ALA A 140 15.62 -4.56 29.98
CA ALA A 140 14.70 -3.46 29.65
C ALA A 140 15.36 -2.07 29.64
N ARG A 141 16.16 -1.77 30.66
CA ARG A 141 16.87 -0.48 30.77
C ARG A 141 17.99 -0.32 29.73
N ALA A 142 18.64 -1.41 29.34
CA ALA A 142 19.65 -1.43 28.29
C ALA A 142 19.02 -1.28 26.90
N GLN A 143 17.84 -1.88 26.67
CA GLN A 143 17.06 -1.71 25.45
C GLN A 143 16.63 -0.25 25.27
N VAL A 144 16.10 0.36 26.33
CA VAL A 144 15.72 1.77 26.34
C VAL A 144 16.93 2.67 26.09
N ALA A 145 18.05 2.46 26.81
CA ALA A 145 19.25 3.26 26.62
C ALA A 145 19.80 3.15 25.18
N PHE A 146 19.82 1.93 24.62
CA PHE A 146 20.20 1.69 23.24
C PHE A 146 19.30 2.45 22.26
N ALA A 147 17.98 2.33 22.41
CA ALA A 147 17.04 3.04 21.54
C ALA A 147 17.18 4.56 21.62
N LEU A 148 17.25 5.12 22.83
CA LEU A 148 17.41 6.56 23.04
C LEU A 148 18.74 7.09 22.46
N SER A 149 19.83 6.30 22.54
CA SER A 149 21.13 6.69 21.96
C SER A 149 21.11 6.81 20.42
N ASN A 150 20.15 6.17 19.76
CA ASN A 150 19.94 6.22 18.32
C ASN A 150 18.96 7.32 17.88
N LEU A 151 18.42 8.10 18.83
CA LEU A 151 17.65 9.31 18.51
C LEU A 151 18.59 10.48 18.16
N ARG A 152 18.11 11.37 17.31
CA ARG A 152 18.79 12.61 16.91
C ARG A 152 17.82 13.78 16.91
N GLU A 153 18.39 14.97 16.96
CA GLU A 153 17.68 16.25 16.78
C GLU A 153 16.36 16.34 17.55
N SER A 154 15.23 16.45 16.85
CA SER A 154 13.89 16.66 17.42
C SER A 154 13.46 15.48 18.28
N ALA A 155 13.74 14.24 17.84
CA ALA A 155 13.40 13.05 18.60
C ALA A 155 14.20 12.94 19.91
N HIS A 156 15.48 13.31 19.87
CA HIS A 156 16.31 13.35 21.08
C HIS A 156 15.85 14.46 22.04
N ALA A 157 15.59 15.67 21.55
CA ALA A 157 15.09 16.78 22.35
C ALA A 157 13.75 16.45 23.03
N TRP A 158 12.82 15.84 22.29
CA TRP A 158 11.56 15.33 22.82
C TRP A 158 11.80 14.31 23.94
N ALA A 159 12.67 13.32 23.72
CA ALA A 159 12.93 12.28 24.71
C ALA A 159 13.49 12.85 26.02
N MET A 160 14.42 13.82 25.93
CA MET A 160 14.99 14.48 27.11
C MET A 160 13.94 15.34 27.84
N ALA A 161 13.08 16.05 27.10
CA ALA A 161 11.99 16.81 27.69
C ALA A 161 10.98 15.90 28.40
N ARG A 162 10.63 14.76 27.80
CA ARG A 162 9.71 13.77 28.37
C ARG A 162 10.26 13.17 29.67
N GLU A 163 11.52 12.76 29.67
CA GLU A 163 12.19 12.22 30.87
C GLU A 163 12.32 13.28 31.98
N THR A 164 12.53 14.55 31.62
CA THR A 164 12.60 15.65 32.61
C THR A 164 11.23 15.93 33.24
N ALA A 165 10.17 15.92 32.44
CA ALA A 165 8.81 16.18 32.91
C ALA A 165 8.26 15.02 33.75
N THR A 166 8.61 13.79 33.42
CA THR A 166 8.16 12.59 34.13
C THR A 166 9.32 11.59 34.21
N PRO A 167 10.17 11.69 35.25
CA PRO A 167 11.28 10.77 35.41
C PRO A 167 10.80 9.32 35.50
N GLY A 168 11.45 8.43 34.76
CA GLY A 168 11.04 7.02 34.69
C GLY A 168 9.88 6.75 33.74
N THR A 169 9.59 7.66 32.79
CA THR A 169 8.61 7.40 31.72
C THR A 169 9.02 6.17 30.89
N PHE A 170 10.30 6.03 30.57
CA PHE A 170 10.80 4.95 29.73
C PHE A 170 11.13 3.68 30.55
N ILE A 171 10.11 2.89 30.89
CA ILE A 171 10.23 1.69 31.73
C ILE A 171 10.70 0.46 30.93
N SER A 172 10.26 0.34 29.68
CA SER A 172 10.59 -0.78 28.78
C SER A 172 10.59 -0.33 27.32
N TRP A 173 11.19 -1.11 26.43
CA TRP A 173 11.16 -0.83 24.99
C TRP A 173 9.73 -0.67 24.46
N SER A 174 8.82 -1.60 24.79
CA SER A 174 7.43 -1.55 24.35
C SER A 174 6.69 -0.24 24.73
N PHE A 175 6.95 0.28 25.94
CA PHE A 175 6.35 1.53 26.39
C PHE A 175 6.98 2.74 25.70
N THR A 176 8.31 2.73 25.53
CA THR A 176 9.03 3.76 24.78
C THR A 176 8.59 3.83 23.32
N GLU A 177 8.44 2.68 22.67
CA GLU A 177 7.92 2.55 21.32
C GLU A 177 6.51 3.13 21.21
N GLN A 178 5.62 2.83 22.16
CA GLN A 178 4.28 3.39 22.20
C GLN A 178 4.27 4.92 22.33
N GLU A 179 5.12 5.48 23.20
CA GLU A 179 5.27 6.92 23.36
C GLU A 179 5.79 7.58 22.08
N LEU A 180 6.81 6.98 21.45
CA LEU A 180 7.34 7.45 20.17
C LEU A 180 6.27 7.40 19.07
N ARG A 181 5.50 6.31 18.99
CA ARG A 181 4.38 6.18 18.07
C ARG A 181 3.35 7.27 18.28
N SER A 182 2.95 7.53 19.53
CA SER A 182 1.94 8.55 19.84
C SER A 182 2.38 9.98 19.49
N THR A 183 3.68 10.24 19.49
CA THR A 183 4.24 11.57 19.22
C THR A 183 4.56 11.77 17.74
N PHE A 184 5.21 10.78 17.10
CA PHE A 184 5.81 10.94 15.78
C PHE A 184 5.02 10.27 14.65
N LEU A 185 4.10 9.35 14.93
CA LEU A 185 3.19 8.85 13.90
C LEU A 185 1.99 9.76 13.75
N LEU A 186 1.72 10.15 12.50
CA LEU A 186 0.45 10.77 12.14
C LEU A 186 -0.69 9.77 12.36
N ALA A 187 -1.80 10.23 12.98
CA ALA A 187 -2.98 9.40 13.25
C ALA A 187 -3.61 8.75 12.00
N ASN A 188 -3.29 9.23 10.80
CA ASN A 188 -3.79 8.69 9.53
C ASN A 188 -2.73 7.95 8.69
N VAL A 189 -1.59 7.57 9.27
CA VAL A 189 -0.50 6.88 8.54
C VAL A 189 -0.95 5.59 7.85
N ALA A 190 -1.76 4.76 8.52
CA ALA A 190 -2.32 3.53 7.94
C ALA A 190 -3.23 3.82 6.74
N TYR A 191 -4.07 4.86 6.84
CA TYR A 191 -4.90 5.32 5.73
C TYR A 191 -4.05 5.89 4.59
N ARG A 192 -3.00 6.66 4.89
CA ARG A 192 -2.08 7.23 3.89
C ARG A 192 -1.38 6.15 3.09
N HIS A 193 -0.77 5.15 3.75
CA HIS A 193 -0.12 4.03 3.06
C HIS A 193 -1.12 3.23 2.24
N ARG A 194 -2.31 2.93 2.77
CA ARG A 194 -3.38 2.24 2.02
C ARG A 194 -3.81 3.04 0.80
N SER A 195 -4.00 4.35 0.95
CA SER A 195 -4.40 5.24 -0.15
C SER A 195 -3.30 5.38 -1.20
N SER A 196 -2.03 5.47 -0.79
CA SER A 196 -0.88 5.50 -1.69
C SER A 196 -0.70 4.17 -2.42
N PHE A 197 -0.89 3.03 -1.74
CA PHE A 197 -0.86 1.70 -2.37
C PHE A 197 -1.89 1.62 -3.50
N LEU A 198 -3.15 1.98 -3.22
CA LEU A 198 -4.25 1.93 -4.20
C LEU A 198 -4.03 2.88 -5.40
N ARG A 199 -3.26 3.97 -5.23
CA ARG A 199 -2.93 4.92 -6.30
C ARG A 199 -1.56 4.68 -6.93
N CYS A 200 -0.80 3.69 -6.48
CA CYS A 200 0.57 3.49 -6.92
C CYS A 200 0.60 3.07 -8.40
N LYS A 201 1.27 3.86 -9.24
CA LYS A 201 1.44 3.63 -10.68
C LYS A 201 2.92 3.54 -11.02
N GLN A 202 3.30 2.67 -11.95
CA GLN A 202 4.69 2.53 -12.38
C GLN A 202 5.27 3.87 -12.89
N GLY A 203 4.47 4.68 -13.59
CA GLY A 203 4.92 5.95 -14.16
C GLY A 203 6.10 5.72 -15.12
N MET A 204 7.17 6.50 -15.00
CA MET A 204 8.41 6.35 -15.79
C MET A 204 9.47 5.41 -15.16
N ARG A 205 9.18 4.84 -13.99
CA ARG A 205 10.12 3.98 -13.23
C ARG A 205 10.30 2.60 -13.87
N SER A 206 11.37 1.91 -13.49
CA SER A 206 11.54 0.50 -13.81
C SER A 206 10.43 -0.33 -13.14
N ILE A 207 10.17 -1.54 -13.65
CA ILE A 207 9.22 -2.44 -12.98
C ILE A 207 9.75 -2.80 -11.58
N GLN A 208 11.07 -2.93 -11.41
CA GLN A 208 11.68 -3.25 -10.12
C GLN A 208 11.44 -2.15 -9.06
N ASP A 209 11.66 -0.89 -9.41
CA ASP A 209 11.43 0.23 -8.48
C ASP A 209 9.95 0.36 -8.11
N TYR A 210 9.06 0.15 -9.08
CA TYR A 210 7.61 0.14 -8.84
C TYR A 210 7.18 -1.00 -7.91
N VAL A 211 7.69 -2.21 -8.15
CA VAL A 211 7.44 -3.37 -7.28
C VAL A 211 7.94 -3.10 -5.86
N MET A 212 9.13 -2.53 -5.73
CA MET A 212 9.71 -2.20 -4.42
C MET A 212 8.84 -1.20 -3.66
N GLU A 213 8.40 -0.12 -4.31
CA GLU A 213 7.52 0.88 -3.69
C GLU A 213 6.19 0.25 -3.24
N LEU A 214 5.58 -0.62 -4.06
CA LEU A 214 4.37 -1.34 -3.67
C LEU A 214 4.60 -2.23 -2.45
N HIS A 215 5.73 -2.93 -2.35
CA HIS A 215 6.05 -3.78 -1.20
C HIS A 215 6.28 -2.95 0.07
N ILE A 216 6.96 -1.80 -0.05
CA ILE A 216 7.16 -0.85 1.05
C ILE A 216 5.80 -0.36 1.55
N LEU A 217 4.91 0.06 0.64
CA LEU A 217 3.57 0.50 0.99
C LEU A 217 2.72 -0.62 1.61
N ASP A 218 2.83 -1.85 1.11
CA ASP A 218 2.13 -3.02 1.67
C ASP A 218 2.58 -3.35 3.08
N SER A 219 3.90 -3.30 3.32
CA SER A 219 4.50 -3.60 4.62
C SER A 219 4.24 -2.49 5.66
N ALA A 220 4.14 -1.24 5.22
CA ALA A 220 3.89 -0.09 6.10
C ALA A 220 2.42 0.06 6.51
N MET A 221 1.48 -0.65 5.86
CA MET A 221 0.07 -0.65 6.26
C MET A 221 -0.11 -1.36 7.61
N ALA A 222 -0.34 -0.60 8.67
CA ALA A 222 -0.77 -1.17 9.95
C ALA A 222 -2.20 -1.75 9.84
N GLY A 223 -2.38 -3.00 10.29
CA GLY A 223 -3.70 -3.66 10.36
C GLY A 223 -3.81 -4.92 9.48
N ALA A 224 -5.05 -5.31 9.16
CA ALA A 224 -5.28 -6.49 8.33
C ALA A 224 -4.76 -6.27 6.89
N PRO A 225 -4.04 -7.25 6.32
CA PRO A 225 -3.49 -7.13 4.97
C PRO A 225 -4.62 -6.97 3.94
N LEU A 226 -4.33 -6.28 2.84
CA LEU A 226 -5.22 -6.25 1.68
C LEU A 226 -5.39 -7.67 1.13
N SER A 227 -6.56 -7.95 0.56
CA SER A 227 -6.79 -9.22 -0.12
C SER A 227 -5.94 -9.30 -1.40
N GLU A 228 -5.56 -10.52 -1.78
CA GLU A 228 -4.70 -10.73 -2.96
C GLU A 228 -5.36 -10.24 -4.24
N ASP A 229 -6.69 -10.32 -4.38
CA ASP A 229 -7.41 -9.79 -5.54
C ASP A 229 -7.25 -8.27 -5.68
N VAL A 230 -7.27 -7.52 -4.57
CA VAL A 230 -7.02 -6.08 -4.57
C VAL A 230 -5.57 -5.80 -4.95
N LYS A 231 -4.61 -6.52 -4.35
CA LYS A 231 -3.19 -6.33 -4.64
C LYS A 231 -2.85 -6.61 -6.11
N VAL A 232 -3.38 -7.71 -6.66
CA VAL A 232 -3.21 -8.06 -8.08
C VAL A 232 -3.85 -7.00 -8.97
N THR A 233 -5.07 -6.54 -8.64
CA THR A 233 -5.77 -5.53 -9.44
C THR A 233 -4.99 -4.21 -9.47
N VAL A 234 -4.53 -3.73 -8.32
CA VAL A 234 -3.70 -2.52 -8.22
C VAL A 234 -2.41 -2.67 -9.02
N PHE A 235 -1.76 -3.83 -8.91
CA PHE A 235 -0.52 -4.09 -9.66
C PHE A 235 -0.77 -4.04 -11.16
N VAL A 236 -1.72 -4.83 -11.67
CA VAL A 236 -2.02 -4.93 -13.11
C VAL A 236 -2.46 -3.57 -13.68
N ASP A 237 -3.33 -2.84 -12.98
CA ASP A 237 -3.78 -1.50 -13.39
C ASP A 237 -2.68 -0.43 -13.23
N GLY A 238 -1.68 -0.69 -12.40
CA GLY A 238 -0.60 0.23 -12.12
C GLY A 238 0.62 0.10 -13.04
N VAL A 239 0.81 -1.05 -13.67
CA VAL A 239 1.90 -1.27 -14.65
C VAL A 239 1.66 -0.42 -15.90
N ARG A 240 2.74 0.16 -16.44
CA ARG A 240 2.71 0.95 -17.67
C ARG A 240 2.27 0.08 -18.85
N MET A 241 1.40 0.63 -19.70
CA MET A 241 0.96 -0.02 -20.93
C MET A 241 2.14 -0.54 -21.77
N GLY A 242 2.05 -1.79 -22.23
CA GLY A 242 3.12 -2.46 -22.97
C GLY A 242 2.96 -3.99 -22.99
N PRO A 243 4.06 -4.73 -23.24
CA PRO A 243 4.05 -6.19 -23.26
C PRO A 243 3.69 -6.80 -21.89
N VAL A 244 4.13 -6.18 -20.81
CA VAL A 244 3.96 -6.70 -19.44
C VAL A 244 2.49 -6.80 -19.02
N PRO A 245 1.65 -5.74 -19.10
CA PRO A 245 0.21 -5.87 -18.85
C PRO A 245 -0.49 -6.90 -19.76
N THR A 246 -0.02 -7.07 -21.00
CA THR A 246 -0.58 -8.06 -21.93
C THR A 246 -0.35 -9.47 -21.39
N GLU A 247 0.86 -9.75 -20.90
CA GLU A 247 1.19 -11.06 -20.37
C GLU A 247 0.50 -11.33 -19.03
N LEU A 248 0.38 -10.32 -18.17
CA LEU A 248 -0.41 -10.40 -16.93
C LEU A 248 -1.87 -10.74 -17.21
N PHE A 249 -2.47 -10.09 -18.22
CA PHE A 249 -3.86 -10.38 -18.62
C PHE A 249 -4.04 -11.79 -19.16
N ARG A 250 -3.08 -12.29 -19.95
CA ARG A 250 -3.12 -13.67 -20.48
C ARG A 250 -3.00 -14.72 -19.39
N ARG A 251 -2.12 -14.49 -18.42
CA ARG A 251 -1.79 -15.48 -17.38
C ARG A 251 -2.71 -15.42 -16.16
N GLN A 252 -3.43 -14.32 -15.96
CA GLN A 252 -4.42 -14.13 -14.88
C GLN A 252 -3.88 -14.56 -13.51
N PRO A 253 -2.83 -13.90 -12.99
CA PRO A 253 -2.24 -14.26 -11.71
C PRO A 253 -3.27 -14.18 -10.58
N LYS A 254 -3.20 -15.13 -9.64
CA LYS A 254 -4.10 -15.17 -8.48
C LYS A 254 -3.50 -14.51 -7.25
N THR A 255 -2.19 -14.28 -7.26
CA THR A 255 -1.46 -13.67 -6.15
C THR A 255 -0.57 -12.54 -6.64
N SER A 256 -0.34 -11.57 -5.78
CA SER A 256 0.57 -10.44 -5.99
C SER A 256 1.98 -10.90 -6.35
N ASN A 257 2.51 -11.91 -5.65
CA ASN A 257 3.83 -12.49 -5.93
C ASN A 257 3.91 -13.13 -7.32
N GLU A 258 2.86 -13.84 -7.75
CA GLU A 258 2.81 -14.41 -9.09
C GLU A 258 2.78 -13.32 -10.17
N ALA A 259 2.00 -12.26 -9.96
CA ALA A 259 1.94 -11.11 -10.86
C ALA A 259 3.32 -10.43 -10.99
N VAL A 260 4.01 -10.21 -9.86
CA VAL A 260 5.36 -9.65 -9.82
C VAL A 260 6.34 -10.54 -10.59
N HIS A 261 6.30 -11.85 -10.38
CA HIS A 261 7.18 -12.80 -11.06
C HIS A 261 6.99 -12.77 -12.59
N ILE A 262 5.72 -12.78 -13.05
CA ILE A 262 5.38 -12.66 -14.48
C ILE A 262 5.91 -11.34 -15.05
N ALA A 263 5.69 -10.24 -14.34
CA ALA A 263 6.11 -8.92 -14.79
C ALA A 263 7.64 -8.79 -14.91
N MET A 264 8.38 -9.32 -13.94
CA MET A 264 9.85 -9.35 -13.98
C MET A 264 10.37 -10.16 -15.16
N LEU A 265 9.78 -11.34 -15.41
CA LEU A 265 10.19 -12.21 -16.51
C LEU A 265 9.93 -11.55 -17.87
N GLU A 266 8.77 -10.94 -18.05
CA GLU A 266 8.40 -10.27 -19.29
C GLU A 266 9.22 -8.99 -19.51
N ASP A 267 9.48 -8.19 -18.47
CA ASP A 267 10.38 -7.02 -18.56
C ASP A 267 11.78 -7.43 -19.01
N HIS A 268 12.31 -8.50 -18.42
CA HIS A 268 13.60 -9.07 -18.83
C HIS A 268 13.58 -9.53 -20.29
N CYS A 269 12.52 -10.24 -20.71
CA CYS A 269 12.36 -10.69 -22.10
C CYS A 269 12.39 -9.49 -23.07
N VAL A 270 11.57 -8.47 -22.83
CA VAL A 270 11.48 -7.27 -23.67
C VAL A 270 12.83 -6.56 -23.73
N ARG A 271 13.50 -6.36 -22.60
CA ARG A 271 14.82 -5.72 -22.55
C ARG A 271 15.88 -6.54 -23.27
N SER A 272 15.83 -7.87 -23.20
CA SER A 272 16.77 -8.76 -23.90
C SER A 272 16.64 -8.67 -25.42
N VAL A 273 15.41 -8.50 -25.94
CA VAL A 273 15.13 -8.31 -27.36
C VAL A 273 15.53 -6.91 -27.83
N GLN A 274 15.33 -5.89 -26.99
CA GLN A 274 15.70 -4.49 -27.31
C GLN A 274 17.22 -4.26 -27.27
N GLY A 275 17.95 -5.00 -26.44
CA GLY A 275 19.41 -4.96 -26.34
C GLY A 275 20.14 -5.75 -27.43
N TYR A 276 19.43 -6.57 -28.21
CA TYR A 276 19.99 -7.29 -29.35
C TYR A 276 19.86 -6.44 -30.62
N THR A 277 20.80 -5.55 -30.87
CA THR A 277 21.12 -5.15 -32.24
C THR A 277 21.93 -6.29 -32.86
N PRO A 278 21.42 -7.05 -33.85
CA PRO A 278 22.27 -7.97 -34.58
C PRO A 278 23.29 -7.12 -35.34
N HIS A 279 24.51 -7.07 -34.84
CA HIS A 279 25.65 -6.73 -35.67
C HIS A 279 25.80 -7.91 -36.65
N VAL A 280 25.12 -7.80 -37.80
CA VAL A 280 25.29 -8.73 -38.90
C VAL A 280 26.68 -8.45 -39.48
N GLU A 281 27.69 -9.10 -38.92
CA GLU A 281 28.89 -9.40 -39.69
C GLU A 281 28.46 -10.33 -40.82
N ALA A 282 28.48 -9.77 -42.02
CA ALA A 282 28.35 -10.53 -43.24
C ALA A 282 29.58 -11.44 -43.37
N ASN A 283 29.46 -12.70 -42.93
CA ASN A 283 30.30 -13.76 -43.45
C ASN A 283 29.49 -15.06 -43.60
N GLU A 284 29.26 -15.35 -44.88
CA GLU A 284 29.18 -16.65 -45.54
C GLU A 284 28.28 -17.77 -44.98
N GLY A 285 27.25 -18.12 -45.76
CA GLY A 285 26.67 -19.47 -45.81
C GLY A 285 25.23 -19.61 -45.29
N PRO A 286 24.30 -20.24 -46.06
CA PRO A 286 22.88 -20.25 -45.70
C PRO A 286 22.52 -21.40 -44.76
N THR A 287 21.94 -21.09 -43.59
CA THR A 287 21.14 -22.07 -42.83
C THR A 287 19.64 -21.87 -43.16
N PRO A 288 18.94 -22.91 -43.63
CA PRO A 288 17.60 -22.78 -44.21
C PRO A 288 16.51 -23.06 -43.15
N MET A 289 15.92 -22.02 -42.55
CA MET A 289 14.50 -22.04 -42.16
C MET A 289 14.03 -20.66 -41.66
N LYS A 290 13.71 -19.73 -42.56
CA LYS A 290 12.84 -18.57 -42.30
C LYS A 290 12.45 -17.89 -43.62
N ILE A 291 11.68 -18.61 -44.43
CA ILE A 291 11.32 -18.20 -45.80
C ILE A 291 10.28 -17.05 -45.79
N SER A 292 9.48 -16.88 -44.72
CA SER A 292 8.36 -15.94 -44.72
C SER A 292 8.72 -14.44 -44.56
N LEU A 293 9.90 -14.08 -44.03
CA LEU A 293 10.32 -12.67 -43.88
C LEU A 293 11.26 -12.20 -45.01
N ALA A 294 11.96 -13.13 -45.67
CA ALA A 294 12.92 -12.81 -46.72
C ALA A 294 12.24 -12.47 -48.07
N GLU A 295 11.07 -13.03 -48.36
CA GLU A 295 10.30 -12.73 -49.58
C GLU A 295 9.84 -11.26 -49.60
N SER A 296 9.34 -10.74 -48.47
CA SER A 296 8.85 -9.35 -48.36
C SER A 296 9.99 -8.33 -48.55
N ALA A 297 11.15 -8.60 -47.94
CA ALA A 297 12.33 -7.75 -48.08
C ALA A 297 12.95 -7.78 -49.49
N ARG A 298 12.96 -8.95 -50.17
CA ARG A 298 13.44 -9.06 -51.56
C ARG A 298 12.53 -8.34 -52.55
N THR A 299 11.21 -8.40 -52.34
CA THR A 299 10.24 -7.70 -53.20
C THR A 299 10.35 -6.18 -53.05
N GLN A 300 10.57 -5.67 -51.84
CA GLN A 300 10.83 -4.24 -51.61
C GLN A 300 12.19 -3.78 -52.15
N ARG A 301 13.23 -4.61 -52.07
CA ARG A 301 14.59 -4.27 -52.53
C ARG A 301 14.71 -4.24 -54.06
N THR A 302 14.05 -5.16 -54.76
CA THR A 302 13.97 -5.17 -56.23
C THR A 302 13.13 -4.00 -56.77
N GLN A 303 12.10 -3.57 -56.05
CA GLN A 303 11.32 -2.38 -56.42
C GLN A 303 12.12 -1.07 -56.24
N ARG A 304 12.89 -0.93 -55.16
CA ARG A 304 13.79 0.23 -54.93
C ARG A 304 14.87 0.38 -56.01
N ALA A 305 15.46 -0.73 -56.46
CA ALA A 305 16.48 -0.72 -57.52
C ALA A 305 15.89 -0.40 -58.91
N SER A 306 14.58 -0.61 -59.11
CA SER A 306 13.93 -0.42 -60.41
C SER A 306 13.44 1.00 -60.71
N GLY A 307 13.59 1.96 -59.78
CA GLY A 307 13.18 3.36 -60.00
C GLY A 307 11.67 3.55 -60.26
N ARG A 308 10.84 2.59 -59.80
CA ARG A 308 9.39 2.59 -59.97
C ARG A 308 8.68 3.15 -58.75
N CYS A 309 7.57 3.84 -58.98
CA CYS A 309 6.72 4.40 -57.96
C CYS A 309 6.05 3.31 -57.09
N PHE A 310 6.19 3.37 -55.76
CA PHE A 310 5.55 2.43 -54.81
C PHE A 310 4.02 2.51 -54.71
N GLY A 311 3.37 3.36 -55.52
CA GLY A 311 1.92 3.50 -55.58
C GLY A 311 1.35 2.95 -56.89
N CYS A 312 1.81 3.49 -58.03
CA CYS A 312 1.29 3.16 -59.36
C CYS A 312 2.22 2.29 -60.22
N ASN A 313 3.38 1.88 -59.69
CA ASN A 313 4.38 1.02 -60.35
C ASN A 313 4.96 1.54 -61.68
N GLN A 314 4.77 2.84 -62.00
CA GLN A 314 5.35 3.50 -63.18
C GLN A 314 6.79 3.98 -62.91
N THR A 315 7.63 4.03 -63.95
CA THR A 315 9.00 4.55 -63.89
C THR A 315 9.02 6.09 -63.98
N GLY A 316 10.10 6.71 -63.50
CA GLY A 316 10.34 8.16 -63.65
C GLY A 316 9.89 9.03 -62.47
N HIS A 317 9.22 8.48 -61.45
CA HIS A 317 8.90 9.19 -60.21
C HIS A 317 8.75 8.23 -59.02
N PHE A 318 8.90 8.75 -57.81
CA PHE A 318 8.65 8.01 -56.56
C PHE A 318 7.31 8.40 -55.95
N ARG A 319 6.80 7.58 -55.02
CA ARG A 319 5.47 7.74 -54.38
C ARG A 319 5.12 9.17 -53.91
N PRO A 320 6.05 9.99 -53.38
CA PRO A 320 5.76 11.38 -53.01
C PRO A 320 5.34 12.29 -54.18
N ASN A 321 5.77 11.97 -55.40
CA ASN A 321 5.56 12.75 -56.63
C ASN A 321 4.67 12.03 -57.64
N CYS A 322 3.87 11.06 -57.18
CA CYS A 322 2.97 10.31 -58.05
C CYS A 322 1.78 11.20 -58.49
N PRO A 323 1.55 11.36 -59.81
CA PRO A 323 0.42 12.15 -60.32
C PRO A 323 -0.93 11.52 -59.99
N THR A 324 -0.96 10.24 -59.64
CA THR A 324 -2.15 9.48 -59.22
C THR A 324 -2.27 9.38 -57.70
N ASN A 325 -1.46 10.13 -56.92
CA ASN A 325 -1.48 10.05 -55.46
C ASN A 325 -2.78 10.66 -54.90
N PRO A 326 -3.65 9.89 -54.22
CA PRO A 326 -4.93 10.40 -53.72
C PRO A 326 -4.80 11.47 -52.62
N TRP A 327 -3.60 11.69 -52.07
CA TRP A 327 -3.34 12.66 -50.99
C TRP A 327 -2.93 14.06 -51.48
N LYS A 328 -2.87 14.31 -52.80
CA LYS A 328 -2.66 15.65 -53.35
C LYS A 328 -3.92 16.13 -54.09
N ALA A 329 -4.94 16.51 -53.33
CA ALA A 329 -5.95 17.44 -53.86
C ALA A 329 -5.39 18.88 -53.78
N PRO A 330 -5.71 19.79 -54.72
CA PRO A 330 -5.14 21.15 -54.73
C PRO A 330 -5.65 21.98 -53.53
N LEU A 331 -4.72 22.40 -52.67
CA LEU A 331 -4.95 23.43 -51.66
C LEU A 331 -4.83 24.79 -52.36
N ASP A 332 -5.93 25.30 -52.89
CA ASP A 332 -6.00 26.69 -53.35
C ASP A 332 -6.78 27.57 -52.35
N LYS A 333 -6.03 28.51 -51.78
CA LYS A 333 -6.42 29.81 -51.16
C LYS A 333 -7.35 29.78 -49.95
N LYS A 334 -6.78 30.05 -48.77
CA LYS A 334 -7.18 31.13 -47.82
C LYS A 334 -6.29 31.13 -46.58
N TYR A 335 -5.33 32.06 -46.51
CA TYR A 335 -4.83 32.60 -45.24
C TYR A 335 -5.47 33.96 -45.04
N ALA A 336 -6.30 34.11 -44.01
CA ALA A 336 -6.53 35.37 -43.31
C ALA A 336 -7.06 35.10 -41.90
N ALA A 337 -6.30 35.59 -40.91
CA ALA A 337 -6.64 35.89 -39.52
C ALA A 337 -7.02 34.74 -38.54
N ARG A 338 -6.10 34.47 -37.59
CA ARG A 338 -6.42 34.02 -36.22
C ARG A 338 -6.36 35.24 -35.29
N PRO A 339 -7.34 35.48 -34.40
CA PRO A 339 -7.14 36.32 -33.23
C PRO A 339 -6.54 35.51 -32.07
N ALA A 340 -5.59 36.10 -31.37
CA ALA A 340 -5.01 35.59 -30.12
C ALA A 340 -5.97 35.83 -28.95
N LEU A 341 -6.14 34.85 -28.07
CA LEU A 341 -6.80 35.00 -26.77
C LEU A 341 -5.74 35.14 -25.69
N ASN A 342 -5.86 36.26 -24.97
CA ASN A 342 -4.98 36.71 -23.90
C ASN A 342 -5.11 35.87 -22.62
N SER A 343 -3.97 35.73 -21.92
CA SER A 343 -3.88 35.42 -20.49
C SER A 343 -4.48 36.53 -19.64
N LEU A 344 -5.17 36.18 -18.55
CA LEU A 344 -5.58 37.10 -17.50
C LEU A 344 -4.73 36.88 -16.26
N GLU A 345 -4.12 37.98 -15.82
CA GLU A 345 -3.27 38.17 -14.66
C GLU A 345 -4.06 38.21 -13.34
N ALA A 346 -3.32 37.93 -12.26
CA ALA A 346 -3.73 38.05 -10.88
C ALA A 346 -3.87 39.52 -10.45
N THR A 347 -4.80 39.75 -9.53
CA THR A 347 -5.16 41.03 -8.91
C THR A 347 -4.23 41.37 -7.76
N GLU A 348 -3.60 42.55 -7.79
CA GLU A 348 -3.13 43.27 -6.60
C GLU A 348 -3.74 44.67 -6.61
N SER A 349 -4.45 45.00 -5.54
CA SER A 349 -5.09 46.29 -5.29
C SER A 349 -4.38 46.96 -4.12
N GLU A 350 -3.61 48.01 -4.38
CA GLU A 350 -3.14 48.96 -3.37
C GLU A 350 -4.00 50.23 -3.43
N ASN A 351 -4.52 50.60 -2.27
CA ASN A 351 -5.38 51.75 -2.03
C ASN A 351 -4.57 53.03 -1.93
N GLY A 352 -5.19 54.12 -2.38
CA GLY A 352 -4.61 55.45 -2.46
C GLY A 352 -4.34 56.12 -1.11
N ASP A 353 -3.27 56.92 -1.13
CA ASP A 353 -2.91 57.93 -0.15
C ASP A 353 -3.70 59.22 -0.44
N SER A 354 -4.16 59.92 0.60
CA SER A 354 -4.63 61.30 0.51
C SER A 354 -4.20 62.06 1.75
N GLN A 355 -3.42 63.11 1.49
CA GLN A 355 -3.01 64.19 2.40
C GLN A 355 -4.19 64.96 2.96
#